data_AF-A0A3N5PSG5-F1
#
_entry.id   AF-A0A3N5PSG5-F1
#
_cell.length_a   1.000
_cell.length_b   1.000
_cell.length_c   1.000
_cell.angle_alpha   90.00
_cell.angle_beta   90.00
_cell.angle_gamma   90.00
#
_symmetry.space_group_name_H-M   'P 1'
#
loop_
_entity.id
_entity.type
_entity.pdbx_description
1 polymer ?
#
loop_
_entity_poly.entity_id
_entity_poly.type
_entity_poly.pdbx_seq_one_letter_code
_entity_poly.pdbx_strand_id
1 'polypeptide(L)'
;MSPRRQSRPPARCLALLGRLSRYIDDELTPRQRRAIDTHCRDCTRCRRMIAGLRRTVDMCRSAGSTPIPARVRARARASIARLVRPT
;
A
#
# COMPACT_ATOMS: atom_id res chain seq x y z
N MET A 1 11.52 -14.61 -27.83
CA MET A 1 11.24 -14.43 -26.38
C MET A 1 10.12 -15.38 -25.98
N SER A 2 10.39 -16.47 -25.25
CA SER A 2 9.36 -17.45 -24.89
C SER A 2 8.42 -16.92 -23.80
N PRO A 3 7.10 -17.14 -23.91
CA PRO A 3 6.18 -16.83 -22.82
C PRO A 3 6.44 -17.84 -21.70
N ARG A 4 6.90 -17.39 -20.53
CA ARG A 4 6.98 -18.26 -19.36
C ARG A 4 5.56 -18.70 -19.03
N ARG A 5 5.23 -19.97 -19.29
CA ARG A 5 4.01 -20.63 -18.85
C ARG A 5 3.97 -20.52 -17.32
N GLN A 6 3.14 -19.63 -16.79
CA GLN A 6 3.06 -19.42 -15.34
C GLN A 6 2.18 -20.50 -14.74
N SER A 7 2.78 -21.46 -14.01
CA SER A 7 2.03 -22.40 -13.18
C SER A 7 1.15 -21.62 -12.20
N ARG A 8 -0.13 -22.00 -12.09
CA ARG A 8 -1.11 -21.36 -11.19
C ARG A 8 -0.51 -21.29 -9.78
N PRO A 9 -0.53 -20.12 -9.10
CA PRO A 9 0.00 -20.03 -7.75
C PRO A 9 -0.78 -20.95 -6.80
N PRO A 10 -0.14 -21.51 -5.77
CA PRO A 10 -0.84 -22.19 -4.69
C PRO A 10 -1.94 -21.29 -4.10
N ALA A 11 -3.04 -21.88 -3.62
CA ALA A 11 -4.19 -21.14 -3.08
C ALA A 11 -3.78 -20.13 -1.98
N ARG A 12 -2.82 -20.49 -1.12
CA ARG A 12 -2.26 -19.61 -0.08
C ARG A 12 -1.60 -18.34 -0.64
N CYS A 13 -0.95 -18.41 -1.80
CA CYS A 13 -0.36 -17.24 -2.46
C CYS A 13 -1.43 -16.33 -3.06
N LEU A 14 -2.51 -16.90 -3.60
CA LEU A 14 -3.66 -16.14 -4.09
C LEU A 14 -4.40 -15.43 -2.95
N ALA A 15 -4.57 -16.11 -1.81
CA ALA A 15 -5.18 -15.52 -0.62
C ALA A 15 -4.35 -14.34 -0.09
N LEU A 16 -3.02 -14.43 -0.13
CA LEU A 16 -2.14 -13.32 0.22
C LEU A 16 -2.28 -12.15 -0.78
N LEU A 17 -2.29 -12.43 -2.09
CA LEU A 17 -2.47 -11.42 -3.13
C LEU A 17 -3.73 -10.57 -2.91
N GLY A 18 -4.86 -11.20 -2.56
CA GLY A 18 -6.11 -10.50 -2.25
C GLY A 18 -6.09 -9.65 -0.98
N ARG A 19 -5.00 -9.68 -0.20
CA ARG A 19 -4.83 -8.89 1.04
C ARG A 19 -3.63 -7.95 0.98
N LEU A 20 -2.93 -7.91 -0.15
CA LEU A 20 -1.63 -7.27 -0.28
C LEU A 20 -1.69 -5.75 -0.08
N SER A 21 -2.69 -5.06 -0.65
CA SER A 21 -2.85 -3.60 -0.44
C SER A 21 -3.02 -3.27 1.03
N ARG A 22 -4.04 -3.86 1.68
CA ARG A 22 -4.30 -3.71 3.12
C ARG A 22 -3.08 -4.04 3.99
N TYR A 23 -2.26 -5.02 3.59
CA TYR A 23 -1.03 -5.33 4.31
C TYR A 23 0.02 -4.21 4.22
N ILE A 24 0.15 -3.57 3.05
CA ILE A 24 1.08 -2.45 2.82
C ILE A 24 0.59 -1.16 3.47
N ASP A 25 -0.72 -0.94 3.46
CA ASP A 25 -1.38 0.25 4.04
C ASP A 25 -1.62 0.13 5.55
N ASP A 26 -1.12 -0.95 6.16
CA ASP A 26 -1.24 -1.30 7.57
C ASP A 26 -2.67 -1.50 8.13
N GLU A 27 -3.64 -1.76 7.25
CA GLU A 27 -5.08 -1.90 7.55
C GLU A 27 -5.51 -3.32 8.00
N LEU A 28 -4.55 -4.23 8.20
CA LEU A 28 -4.84 -5.60 8.64
C LEU A 28 -4.84 -5.74 10.16
N THR A 29 -5.74 -6.58 10.66
CA THR A 29 -5.70 -7.02 12.06
C THR A 29 -4.36 -7.71 12.37
N PRO A 30 -3.89 -7.69 13.64
CA PRO A 30 -2.65 -8.36 14.03
C PRO A 30 -2.60 -9.84 13.64
N ARG A 31 -3.74 -10.54 13.72
CA ARG A 31 -3.86 -11.94 13.32
C ARG A 31 -3.63 -12.13 11.82
N GLN A 32 -4.23 -11.29 10.98
CA GLN A 32 -4.07 -11.36 9.52
C GLN A 32 -2.64 -11.03 9.10
N ARG A 33 -2.03 -10.01 9.72
CA ARG A 33 -0.62 -9.65 9.49
C ARG A 33 0.31 -10.82 9.78
N ARG A 34 0.17 -11.44 10.97
CA ARG A 34 0.98 -12.62 11.34
C ARG A 34 0.84 -13.76 10.33
N ALA A 35 -0.36 -14.03 9.83
CA ALA A 35 -0.57 -15.08 8.82
C ALA A 35 0.20 -14.80 7.52
N ILE A 36 0.25 -13.54 7.08
CA ILE A 36 1.01 -13.11 5.91
C ILE A 36 2.51 -13.20 6.18
N ASP A 37 2.97 -12.74 7.34
CA ASP A 37 4.38 -12.78 7.72
C ASP A 37 4.90 -14.23 7.78
N THR A 38 4.15 -15.13 8.41
CA THR A 38 4.45 -16.57 8.43
C THR A 38 4.56 -17.12 7.02
N HIS A 39 3.59 -16.84 6.14
CA HIS A 39 3.66 -17.28 4.75
C HIS A 39 4.91 -16.76 4.02
N CYS A 40 5.33 -15.52 4.28
CA CYS A 40 6.48 -14.91 3.62
C CYS A 40 7.83 -15.44 4.13
N ARG A 41 7.88 -16.03 5.34
CA ARG A 41 9.05 -16.78 5.80
C ARG A 41 9.27 -18.00 4.89
N ASP A 42 8.20 -18.73 4.60
CA ASP A 42 8.26 -20.00 3.86
C ASP A 42 8.17 -19.85 2.34
N CYS A 43 7.72 -18.68 1.83
CA CYS A 43 7.49 -18.44 0.41
C CYS A 43 8.33 -17.29 -0.15
N THR A 44 9.49 -17.63 -0.74
CA THR A 44 10.40 -16.67 -1.38
C THR A 44 9.72 -15.82 -2.47
N ARG A 45 8.76 -16.38 -3.21
CA ARG A 45 8.00 -15.64 -4.25
C ARG A 45 7.20 -14.50 -3.64
N CYS A 46 6.39 -14.79 -2.61
CA CYS A 46 5.55 -13.78 -1.97
C CYS A 46 6.39 -12.77 -1.19
N ARG A 47 7.50 -13.20 -0.57
CA ARG A 47 8.47 -12.29 0.06
C ARG A 47 9.04 -11.28 -0.94
N ARG A 48 9.49 -11.74 -2.11
CA ARG A 48 10.00 -10.85 -3.18
C ARG A 48 8.92 -9.91 -3.71
N MET A 49 7.69 -10.40 -3.85
CA MET A 49 6.55 -9.61 -4.31
C MET A 49 6.21 -8.47 -3.35
N ILE A 50 6.11 -8.74 -2.04
CA ILE A 50 5.89 -7.70 -1.03
C ILE A 50 7.03 -6.68 -1.03
N ALA A 51 8.29 -7.13 -1.08
CA ALA A 51 9.43 -6.23 -1.13
C ALA A 51 9.41 -5.33 -2.37
N GLY A 52 9.02 -5.88 -3.53
CA GLY A 52 8.82 -5.10 -4.76
C GLY A 52 7.74 -4.04 -4.61
N LEU A 53 6.57 -4.42 -4.09
CA LEU A 53 5.46 -3.50 -3.91
C LEU A 53 5.79 -2.38 -2.91
N ARG A 54 6.45 -2.69 -1.80
CA ARG A 54 6.91 -1.67 -0.82
C ARG A 54 7.77 -0.61 -1.51
N ARG A 55 8.77 -1.03 -2.30
CA ARG A 55 9.61 -0.10 -3.06
C ARG A 55 8.79 0.77 -4.01
N THR A 56 7.84 0.20 -4.74
CA THR A 56 6.96 0.98 -5.62
C THR A 56 6.17 2.02 -4.84
N VAL A 57 5.62 1.67 -3.68
CA VAL A 57 4.88 2.60 -2.81
C VAL A 57 5.79 3.71 -2.28
N ASP A 58 7.00 3.39 -1.84
CA ASP A 58 7.97 4.37 -1.36
C ASP A 58 8.39 5.35 -2.47
N MET A 59 8.55 4.86 -3.70
CA MET A 59 8.80 5.71 -4.88
C MET A 59 7.62 6.66 -5.16
N CYS A 60 6.39 6.18 -5.07
CA CYS A 60 5.20 7.03 -5.24
C CYS A 60 5.09 8.10 -4.14
N ARG A 61 5.36 7.73 -2.87
CA ARG A 61 5.33 8.65 -1.73
C ARG A 61 6.38 9.76 -1.86
N SER A 62 7.60 9.40 -2.23
CA SER A 62 8.69 10.37 -2.43
C SER A 62 8.39 11.33 -3.58
N ALA A 63 7.86 10.86 -4.71
CA ALA A 63 7.45 11.72 -5.82
C ALA A 63 6.33 12.70 -5.45
N GLY A 64 5.38 12.27 -4.60
CA GLY A 64 4.26 13.09 -4.13
C GLY A 64 4.61 14.12 -3.04
N SER A 65 5.87 14.20 -2.62
CA SER A 65 6.29 15.02 -1.46
C SER A 65 6.51 16.51 -1.78
N THR A 66 6.05 16.99 -2.94
CA THR A 66 6.19 18.41 -3.30
C THR A 66 5.39 19.27 -2.32
N PRO A 67 6.00 20.28 -1.67
CA PRO A 67 5.29 21.15 -0.74
C PRO A 67 4.09 21.82 -1.41
N ILE A 68 2.92 21.72 -0.78
CA ILE A 68 1.72 22.43 -1.28
C ILE A 68 2.03 23.94 -1.30
N PRO A 69 1.85 24.64 -2.44
CA PRO A 69 2.10 26.07 -2.53
C PRO A 69 1.33 26.86 -1.46
N ALA A 70 1.99 27.85 -0.84
CA ALA A 70 1.44 28.60 0.28
C ALA A 70 0.04 29.18 -0.01
N ARG A 71 -0.19 29.69 -1.23
CA ARG A 71 -1.49 30.22 -1.69
C ARG A 71 -2.61 29.17 -1.63
N VAL A 72 -2.32 27.93 -2.02
CA VAL A 72 -3.30 26.84 -2.04
C VAL A 72 -3.63 26.43 -0.61
N ARG A 73 -2.61 26.33 0.24
CA ARG A 73 -2.77 26.05 1.67
C ARG A 73 -3.58 27.12 2.40
N ALA A 74 -3.30 28.40 2.13
CA ALA A 74 -4.04 29.53 2.71
C ALA A 74 -5.52 29.50 2.29
N ARG A 75 -5.79 29.31 1.00
CA ARG A 75 -7.16 29.19 0.47
C ARG A 75 -7.92 28.01 1.10
N ALA A 76 -7.28 26.85 1.23
CA ALA A 76 -7.90 25.68 1.86
C ALA A 76 -8.26 25.96 3.34
N ARG A 77 -7.35 26.56 4.11
CA ARG A 77 -7.61 26.96 5.51
C ARG A 77 -8.78 27.94 5.63
N ALA A 78 -8.84 28.96 4.78
CA ALA A 78 -9.93 29.93 4.76
C ALA A 78 -11.28 29.26 4.43
N SER A 79 -11.31 28.34 3.47
CA SER A 79 -12.51 27.58 3.14
C SER A 79 -12.99 26.70 4.30
N ILE A 80 -12.07 25.97 4.95
CA ILE A 80 -12.40 25.15 6.12
C ILE A 80 -12.94 26.02 7.26
N ALA A 81 -12.30 27.15 7.54
CA ALA A 81 -12.74 28.06 8.61
C ALA A 81 -14.17 28.59 8.40
N ARG A 82 -14.59 28.83 7.16
CA ARG A 82 -15.98 29.22 6.85
C ARG A 82 -16.98 28.08 7.10
N LEU A 83 -16.60 26.84 6.80
CA LEU A 83 -17.47 25.67 6.95
C LEU A 83 -17.62 25.22 8.41
N VAL A 84 -16.60 25.43 9.23
CA VAL A 84 -16.54 24.97 10.63
C VAL A 84 -17.00 26.05 11.62
N ARG A 85 -17.26 27.28 11.17
CA ARG A 85 -17.83 28.32 12.03
C ARG A 85 -19.26 27.89 12.43
N PRO A 86 -19.53 27.67 13.74
CA PRO A 86 -20.89 27.46 14.18
C PRO A 86 -21.65 28.77 14.01
N THR A 87 -22.87 28.67 13.48
CA THR A 87 -23.87 29.75 13.51
C THR A 87 -24.18 30.16 14.94
#